data_AF-A0A2P7MYG1-F1
#
_entry.id   AF-A0A2P7MYG1-F1
#
_cell.length_a   1.000
_cell.length_b   1.000
_cell.length_c   1.000
_cell.angle_alpha   90.00
_cell.angle_beta   90.00
_cell.angle_gamma   90.00
#
_symmetry.space_group_name_H-M   'P 1'
#
loop_
_entity.id
_entity.type
_entity.pdbx_description
1 polymer ?
#
loop_
_entity_poly.entity_id
_entity_poly.type
_entity_poly.pdbx_seq_one_letter_code
_entity_poly.pdbx_strand_id
1 'polypeptide(L)' 'MQSGIDVNHKELAQRAESLIRHTSNRYLTTVKIAFRAKQRRFDDFDGLLDDSMIKPVQRAIIEMSDEQDQPDLLPG' A
#
# COMPACT_ATOMS: atom_id res chain seq x y z
N MET A 1 -23.52 -2.19 -11.53
CA MET A 1 -22.58 -1.32 -12.25
C MET A 1 -21.39 -1.11 -11.32
N GLN A 2 -20.21 -1.58 -11.76
CA GLN A 2 -18.98 -1.65 -10.97
C GLN A 2 -18.53 -0.24 -10.58
N SER A 3 -18.50 0.07 -9.28
CA SER A 3 -17.82 1.25 -8.76
C SER A 3 -16.37 0.86 -8.50
N GLY A 4 -15.56 0.89 -9.56
CA GLY A 4 -14.11 0.83 -9.39
C GLY A 4 -13.67 2.08 -8.65
N ILE A 5 -13.03 1.90 -7.49
CA ILE A 5 -12.38 3.01 -6.78
C ILE A 5 -11.30 3.55 -7.70
N ASP A 6 -11.49 4.76 -8.25
CA ASP A 6 -10.50 5.40 -9.10
C ASP A 6 -9.33 5.88 -8.21
N VAL A 7 -8.17 5.27 -8.39
CA VAL A 7 -6.98 5.63 -7.62
C VAL A 7 -6.41 6.92 -8.20
N ASN A 8 -6.51 8.01 -7.44
CA ASN A 8 -5.88 9.26 -7.84
C ASN A 8 -4.34 9.11 -7.90
N HIS A 9 -3.78 9.11 -9.12
CA HIS A 9 -2.34 8.90 -9.33
C HIS A 9 -1.47 9.98 -8.65
N LYS A 10 -1.97 11.22 -8.55
CA LYS A 10 -1.23 12.30 -7.89
C LYS A 10 -1.13 12.06 -6.38
N GLU A 11 -2.24 11.67 -5.76
CA GLU A 11 -2.27 11.32 -4.34
C GLU A 11 -1.37 10.12 -4.05
N LEU A 12 -1.44 9.08 -4.89
CA LEU A 12 -0.59 7.89 -4.76
C LEU A 12 0.90 8.25 -4.81
N ALA A 13 1.30 9.14 -5.73
CA ALA A 13 2.68 9.61 -5.84
C ALA A 13 3.11 10.39 -4.58
N GLN A 14 2.24 11.24 -4.04
CA GLN A 14 2.50 11.99 -2.81
C GLN A 14 2.68 11.06 -1.59
N ARG A 15 1.84 10.03 -1.48
CA ARG A 15 1.96 8.99 -0.43
C ARG A 15 3.28 8.22 -0.55
N ALA A 16 3.65 7.81 -1.76
CA ALA A 16 4.94 7.14 -2.01
C ALA A 16 6.14 8.05 -1.66
N GLU A 17 6.07 9.34 -2.02
CA GLU A 17 7.09 10.32 -1.67
C GLU A 17 7.20 10.51 -0.15
N SER A 18 6.07 10.58 0.56
CA SER A 18 6.03 10.67 2.02
C SER A 18 6.80 9.50 2.67
N LEU A 19 6.52 8.26 2.26
CA LEU A 19 7.23 7.07 2.75
C LEU A 19 8.75 7.15 2.53
N ILE A 20 9.17 7.66 1.37
CA ILE A 20 10.59 7.81 1.02
C ILE A 20 11.25 8.96 1.81
N ARG A 21 10.50 9.99 2.20
CA ARG A 21 11.02 11.13 2.97
C ARG A 21 11.18 10.83 4.46
N HIS A 22 10.34 9.98 5.04
CA HIS A 22 10.39 9.66 6.48
C HIS A 22 11.34 8.51 6.83
N THR A 23 11.96 7.87 5.84
CA THR A 23 12.92 6.78 6.05
C THR A 23 14.37 7.26 6.01
N SER A 24 15.22 6.66 6.85
CA SER A 24 16.67 6.79 6.73
C SER A 24 17.26 5.89 5.62
N ASN A 25 16.49 4.92 5.12
CA ASN A 25 16.91 3.99 4.07
C ASN A 25 15.82 3.81 3.00
N ARG A 26 16.03 4.50 1.88
CA ARG A 26 15.11 4.47 0.72
C ARG A 26 15.00 3.10 0.08
N TYR A 27 16.12 2.36 -0.03
CA TYR A 27 16.13 1.01 -0.60
C TYR A 27 15.31 0.03 0.24
N LEU A 28 15.49 0.08 1.56
CA LEU A 28 14.72 -0.77 2.47
C LEU A 28 13.22 -0.50 2.35
N THR A 29 12.84 0.76 2.17
CA THR A 29 11.43 1.15 2.01
C THR A 29 10.83 0.59 0.71
N THR A 30 11.57 0.68 -0.40
CA THR A 30 11.16 0.04 -1.67
C THR A 30 11.00 -1.47 -1.53
N VAL A 31 11.91 -2.14 -0.83
CA VAL A 31 11.83 -3.59 -0.57
C VAL A 31 10.60 -3.93 0.28
N LYS A 32 10.32 -3.15 1.33
CA LYS A 32 9.12 -3.35 2.18
C LYS A 32 7.83 -3.20 1.37
N ILE A 33 7.72 -2.17 0.53
CA ILE A 33 6.57 -1.96 -0.36
C ILE A 33 6.39 -3.17 -1.29
N ALA A 34 7.48 -3.62 -1.95
CA ALA A 34 7.44 -4.75 -2.87
C ALA A 34 7.06 -6.06 -2.16
N PHE A 35 7.60 -6.32 -0.97
CA PHE A 35 7.29 -7.49 -0.18
C PHE A 35 5.81 -7.53 0.20
N ARG A 36 5.26 -6.41 0.67
CA ARG A 36 3.86 -6.28 1.05
C ARG A 36 2.90 -6.39 -0.15
N ALA A 37 3.28 -5.84 -1.29
CA ALA A 37 2.52 -5.98 -2.52
C ALA A 37 2.49 -7.44 -2.99
N LYS A 38 3.61 -8.17 -2.84
CA LYS A 38 3.70 -9.59 -3.14
C LYS A 38 2.78 -10.41 -2.23
N GLN A 39 2.77 -10.13 -0.92
CA GLN A 39 1.87 -10.79 0.04
C GLN A 39 0.39 -10.61 -0.35
N ARG A 40 -0.04 -9.37 -0.61
CA ARG A 40 -1.43 -9.10 -1.04
C ARG A 40 -1.83 -9.85 -2.30
N ARG A 41 -0.91 -10.03 -3.25
CA ARG A 41 -1.19 -10.84 -4.45
C ARG A 41 -1.45 -12.31 -4.13
N PHE A 42 -0.90 -12.84 -3.04
CA PHE A 42 -1.21 -14.19 -2.56
C PHE A 42 -2.51 -14.19 -1.74
N ASP A 43 -2.73 -13.20 -0.88
CA ASP A 43 -3.97 -13.10 -0.10
C ASP A 43 -5.21 -12.90 -0.99
N ASP A 44 -5.09 -12.12 -2.07
CA ASP A 44 -6.12 -11.94 -3.10
C ASP A 44 -6.37 -13.25 -3.89
N PHE A 45 -5.36 -14.13 -4.01
CA PHE A 45 -5.47 -15.43 -4.69
C PHE A 45 -6.25 -16.46 -3.87
N ASP A 46 -6.16 -16.38 -2.53
CA ASP A 46 -6.90 -17.25 -1.61
C ASP A 46 -8.39 -16.85 -1.46
N GLY A 47 -8.87 -15.90 -2.27
CA GLY A 47 -10.29 -15.53 -2.37
C GLY A 47 -10.84 -14.76 -1.17
N LEU A 48 -9.98 -14.27 -0.26
CA LEU A 48 -10.40 -13.45 0.88
C LEU A 48 -10.76 -12.01 0.50
N LEU A 49 -10.35 -11.55 -0.68
CA LEU A 49 -10.49 -10.18 -1.17
C LEU A 49 -11.00 -10.20 -2.61
N ASP A 50 -12.25 -10.61 -2.79
CA ASP A 50 -12.96 -10.58 -4.07
C ASP A 50 -12.90 -9.15 -4.66
N ASP A 51 -12.44 -9.03 -5.92
CA ASP A 51 -12.49 -7.81 -6.74
C ASP A 51 -11.82 -6.53 -6.19
N SER A 52 -10.64 -6.62 -5.57
CA SER A 52 -9.81 -5.40 -5.39
C SER A 52 -9.34 -4.87 -6.76
N MET A 53 -10.07 -3.88 -7.29
CA MET A 53 -9.70 -3.13 -8.52
C MET A 53 -8.38 -2.34 -8.38
N ILE A 54 -7.79 -2.31 -7.18
CA ILE A 54 -6.53 -1.62 -6.87
C ILE A 54 -5.37 -2.61 -7.03
N LYS A 55 -4.34 -2.23 -7.79
CA LYS A 55 -3.15 -3.07 -7.97
C LYS A 55 -2.44 -3.27 -6.62
N PRO A 56 -1.91 -4.48 -6.31
CA PRO A 56 -1.29 -4.77 -5.01
C PRO A 56 -0.19 -3.79 -4.58
N VAL A 57 0.55 -3.21 -5.52
CA VAL A 57 1.58 -2.19 -5.24
C VAL A 57 0.96 -0.86 -4.80
N GLN A 58 -0.13 -0.44 -5.45
CA GLN A 58 -0.83 0.80 -5.08
C GLN A 58 -1.44 0.65 -3.68
N ARG A 59 -2.05 -0.51 -3.41
CA ARG A 59 -2.60 -0.86 -2.11
C ARG A 59 -1.53 -0.89 -1.01
N ALA A 60 -0.36 -1.46 -1.30
CA ALA A 60 0.77 -1.44 -0.37
C ALA A 60 1.22 -0.03 -0.01
N ILE A 61 1.29 0.88 -0.97
CA ILE A 61 1.67 2.29 -0.74
C ILE A 61 0.63 3.00 0.13
N ILE A 62 -0.66 2.80 -0.16
CA ILE A 62 -1.76 3.41 0.61
C ILE A 62 -1.71 2.94 2.07
N GLU A 63 -1.76 1.63 2.30
CA GLU A 63 -1.81 1.07 3.66
C GLU A 63 -0.54 1.40 4.45
N MET A 64 0.65 1.34 3.83
CA MET A 64 1.89 1.73 4.51
C MET A 64 1.94 3.21 4.84
N SER A 65 1.37 4.07 4.00
CA SER A 65 1.27 5.51 4.28
C SER A 65 0.30 5.76 5.44
N ASP A 66 -0.84 5.08 5.46
CA ASP A 66 -1.83 5.20 6.53
C ASP A 66 -1.24 4.76 7.89
N GLU A 67 -0.49 3.64 7.90
CA GLU A 67 0.24 3.16 9.10
C GLU A 67 1.30 4.15 9.60
N GLN A 68 1.96 4.86 8.68
CA GLN A 68 2.94 5.89 9.04
C GLN A 68 2.26 7.09 9.71
N ASP A 69 1.08 7.47 9.24
CA ASP A 69 0.32 8.62 9.74
C ASP A 69 -0.50 8.27 11.00
N GLN A 70 -0.78 6.99 11.24
CA GLN A 70 -1.53 6.48 12.40
C GLN A 70 -0.82 5.29 13.06
N PRO A 71 0.32 5.52 13.74
CA PRO A 71 1.10 4.44 14.36
C PRO A 71 0.37 3.73 15.51
N ASP A 72 -0.61 4.40 16.14
CA ASP A 72 -1.31 3.92 17.35
C ASP A 72 -2.39 2.85 17.07
N LEU A 73 -2.68 2.52 15.80
CA LEU A 73 -3.66 1.51 15.41
C LEU A 73 -3.09 0.08 15.32
N LEU A 74 -1.78 -0.09 15.51
CA LEU A 74 -1.15 -1.40 15.52
C LEU A 74 -1.19 -1.98 16.95
N PRO A 75 -1.72 -3.19 17.17
CA PRO A 75 -1.60 -3.84 18.47
C PRO A 75 -0.12 -4.08 18.77
N GLY A 76 0.32 -3.64 19.96
CA GLY A 76 1.68 -3.82 20.45
C GLY A 76 2.08 -5.27 20.66
#